data_AF-A0A1B7TJJ2-F1
#
_entry.id   AF-A0A1B7TJJ2-F1
#
_cell.length_a   1.000
_cell.length_b   1.000
_cell.length_c   1.000
_cell.angle_alpha   90.00
_cell.angle_beta   90.00
_cell.angle_gamma   90.00
#
_symmetry.space_group_name_H-M   'P 1'
#
loop_
_entity.id
_entity.type
_entity.pdbx_description
1 polymer ?
#
loop_
_entity_poly.entity_id
_entity_poly.type
_entity_poly.pdbx_seq_one_letter_code
_entity_poly.pdbx_strand_id
1 'polypeptide(L)'
;SLLFNGENERRHKVFVDNDTNLKEFNLAKRFNTTKELLGRVENRMTLDQLTNSNNGIGEVDDIMAKESLDKKKLKKYKLLKNYIDREKQLNEVVQTLEQQKEGMKNGAKKKIKTDDGKTIFKWKKERKR
;
A
#
# COMPACT_ATOMS: atom_id res chain seq x y z
N SER A 1 12.56 -3.82 5.59
CA SER A 1 11.76 -4.90 4.98
C SER A 1 10.37 -4.38 4.67
N LEU A 2 10.08 -4.00 3.43
CA LEU A 2 8.69 -3.72 3.02
C LEU A 2 8.01 -5.05 2.70
N LEU A 3 7.79 -5.83 3.76
CA LEU A 3 6.64 -6.72 3.78
C LEU A 3 5.45 -5.77 3.88
N PHE A 4 4.48 -5.90 2.98
CA PHE A 4 3.13 -5.47 3.32
C PHE A 4 2.76 -6.31 4.55
N ASN A 5 3.07 -5.82 5.74
CA ASN A 5 2.37 -6.26 6.94
C ASN A 5 0.90 -5.98 6.63
N GLY A 6 0.18 -7.05 6.33
CA GLY A 6 -1.28 -7.07 6.34
C GLY A 6 -1.85 -6.74 7.73
N GLU A 7 -1.02 -6.37 8.70
CA GLU A 7 -1.39 -5.61 9.90
C GLU A 7 -1.77 -4.16 9.53
N ASN A 8 -2.72 -4.00 8.61
CA ASN A 8 -3.75 -3.08 9.02
C ASN A 8 -4.43 -3.80 10.17
N GLU A 9 -4.16 -3.40 11.42
CA GLU A 9 -5.04 -3.71 12.55
C GLU A 9 -6.39 -3.02 12.27
N ARG A 10 -7.09 -3.46 11.23
CA ARG A 10 -8.40 -2.99 10.84
C ARG A 10 -9.35 -3.55 11.87
N ARG A 11 -9.51 -2.80 12.95
CA ARG A 11 -10.42 -3.12 14.05
C ARG A 11 -11.85 -2.98 13.55
N HIS A 12 -12.43 -4.08 13.11
CA HIS A 12 -13.86 -4.14 12.77
C HIS A 12 -14.68 -4.20 14.06
N LYS A 13 -15.39 -3.11 14.39
CA LYS A 13 -16.29 -3.03 15.54
C LYS A 13 -17.71 -3.39 15.10
N VAL A 14 -18.31 -4.39 15.75
CA VAL A 14 -19.70 -4.76 15.54
C VAL A 14 -20.54 -4.19 16.67
N PHE A 15 -21.61 -3.48 16.33
CA PHE A 15 -22.57 -2.96 17.28
C PHE A 15 -23.70 -3.98 17.51
N VAL A 16 -24.12 -4.08 18.77
CA VAL A 16 -25.12 -5.02 19.27
C VAL A 16 -25.98 -4.27 20.27
N ASP A 17 -27.29 -4.50 20.25
CA ASP A 17 -28.24 -3.65 20.99
C ASP A 17 -28.41 -4.06 22.47
N ASN A 18 -28.23 -5.34 22.81
CA ASN A 18 -28.50 -5.89 24.14
C ASN A 18 -27.29 -6.66 24.71
N ASP A 19 -27.12 -6.63 26.04
CA ASP A 19 -26.06 -7.35 26.75
C ASP A 19 -26.14 -8.88 26.60
N THR A 20 -27.34 -9.43 26.42
CA THR A 20 -27.53 -10.86 26.13
C THR A 20 -26.95 -11.24 24.76
N ASN A 21 -27.24 -10.41 23.75
CA ASN A 21 -26.72 -10.58 22.39
C ASN A 21 -25.20 -10.39 22.34
N LEU A 22 -24.61 -9.60 23.25
CA LEU A 22 -23.17 -9.46 23.38
C LEU A 22 -22.52 -10.76 23.89
N LYS A 23 -23.12 -11.39 24.91
CA LYS A 23 -22.60 -12.64 25.52
C LYS A 23 -22.68 -13.83 24.58
N GLU A 24 -23.70 -13.91 23.74
CA GLU A 24 -23.90 -15.00 22.77
C GLU A 24 -23.36 -14.69 21.37
N PHE A 25 -22.65 -13.58 21.20
CA PHE A 25 -22.25 -13.06 19.90
C PHE A 25 -21.32 -14.03 19.15
N ASN A 26 -21.73 -14.43 17.94
CA ASN A 26 -20.95 -15.29 17.06
C ASN A 26 -20.79 -14.66 15.67
N LEU A 27 -19.54 -14.38 15.29
CA LEU A 27 -19.19 -13.74 14.02
C LEU A 27 -19.61 -14.57 12.79
N ALA A 28 -19.47 -15.89 12.83
CA ALA A 28 -19.86 -16.77 11.71
C ALA A 28 -21.36 -16.72 11.47
N LYS A 29 -22.15 -16.76 12.54
CA LYS A 29 -23.62 -16.65 12.49
C LYS A 29 -24.05 -15.26 12.04
N ARG A 30 -23.45 -14.21 12.59
CA ARG A 30 -23.80 -12.81 12.26
C ARG A 30 -23.57 -12.49 10.77
N PHE A 31 -22.50 -13.01 10.18
CA PHE A 31 -22.20 -12.79 8.76
C PHE A 31 -22.75 -13.88 7.84
N ASN A 32 -23.44 -14.89 8.38
CA ASN A 32 -23.88 -16.07 7.63
C ASN A 32 -22.75 -16.67 6.77
N THR A 33 -21.55 -16.88 7.35
CA THR A 33 -20.35 -17.37 6.65
C THR A 33 -19.69 -18.54 7.36
N THR A 34 -18.81 -19.27 6.68
CA THR A 34 -17.99 -20.34 7.30
C THR A 34 -16.85 -19.75 8.14
N LYS A 35 -16.41 -20.50 9.16
CA LYS A 35 -15.31 -20.08 10.06
C LYS A 35 -13.99 -19.81 9.30
N GLU A 36 -13.75 -20.51 8.20
CA GLU A 36 -12.55 -20.36 7.38
C GLU A 36 -12.50 -19.01 6.63
N LEU A 37 -13.66 -18.47 6.25
CA LEU A 37 -13.77 -17.17 5.58
C LEU A 37 -13.65 -16.01 6.56
N LEU A 38 -13.84 -16.24 7.87
CA LEU A 38 -13.69 -15.19 8.88
C LEU A 38 -12.27 -14.63 8.98
N GLY A 39 -11.26 -15.39 8.59
CA GLY A 39 -9.87 -14.94 8.55
C GLY A 39 -9.55 -14.03 7.36
N ARG A 40 -10.39 -14.01 6.30
CA ARG A 40 -10.17 -13.22 5.09
C ARG A 40 -10.83 -11.87 5.20
N VAL A 41 -10.12 -10.76 5.02
CA VAL A 41 -10.75 -9.42 5.11
C VAL A 41 -11.54 -9.09 3.85
N GLU A 42 -11.07 -9.57 2.70
CA GLU A 42 -11.71 -9.38 1.40
C GLU A 42 -12.62 -10.55 1.03
N ASN A 43 -13.68 -10.24 0.27
CA ASN A 43 -14.62 -11.18 -0.34
C ASN A 43 -15.09 -12.33 0.58
N ARG A 44 -15.88 -11.99 1.61
CA ARG A 44 -16.57 -12.95 2.49
C ARG A 44 -17.96 -13.24 1.92
N MET A 45 -18.08 -14.29 1.11
CA MET A 45 -19.39 -14.72 0.60
C MET A 45 -20.25 -15.32 1.71
N THR A 46 -21.55 -15.00 1.70
CA THR A 46 -22.53 -15.65 2.59
C THR A 46 -22.82 -17.08 2.13
N LEU A 47 -23.37 -17.91 3.02
CA LEU A 47 -23.77 -19.27 2.69
C LEU A 47 -24.81 -19.28 1.56
N ASP A 48 -25.79 -18.37 1.61
CA ASP A 48 -26.83 -18.24 0.58
C ASP A 48 -26.21 -17.84 -0.78
N GLN A 49 -25.19 -16.97 -0.75
CA GLN A 49 -24.41 -16.59 -1.92
C GLN A 49 -23.50 -17.70 -2.42
N LEU A 50 -23.17 -18.71 -1.62
CA LEU A 50 -22.40 -19.86 -2.08
C LEU A 50 -23.30 -20.92 -2.73
N THR A 51 -24.52 -21.07 -2.20
CA THR A 51 -25.50 -22.08 -2.65
C THR A 51 -26.27 -21.68 -3.90
N ASN A 52 -26.39 -20.39 -4.18
CA ASN A 52 -27.00 -19.93 -5.41
C ASN A 52 -26.15 -20.41 -6.61
N SER A 53 -26.77 -20.86 -7.70
CA SER A 53 -26.06 -21.33 -8.89
C SER A 53 -25.76 -20.21 -9.90
N ASN A 54 -26.32 -19.02 -9.67
CA ASN A 54 -26.21 -17.84 -10.54
C ASN A 54 -25.21 -16.79 -10.01
N ASN A 55 -24.18 -17.20 -9.27
CA ASN A 55 -23.29 -16.27 -8.55
C ASN A 55 -22.25 -15.58 -9.43
N GLY A 56 -22.30 -15.79 -10.75
CA GLY A 56 -21.30 -15.30 -11.69
C GLY A 56 -19.91 -15.92 -11.49
N ILE A 57 -19.77 -16.94 -10.65
CA ILE A 57 -18.56 -17.77 -10.54
C ILE A 57 -18.60 -18.68 -11.78
N GLY A 58 -18.02 -18.20 -12.89
CA GLY A 58 -17.93 -18.98 -14.12
C GLY A 58 -17.24 -20.33 -13.89
N GLU A 59 -17.48 -21.29 -14.78
CA GLU A 59 -16.73 -22.55 -14.81
C GLU A 59 -15.23 -22.23 -14.90
N VAL A 60 -14.48 -22.71 -13.92
CA VAL A 60 -13.07 -22.38 -13.81
C VAL A 60 -12.27 -23.37 -14.64
N ASP A 61 -12.31 -23.16 -15.96
CA ASP A 61 -11.72 -24.07 -16.95
C ASP A 61 -10.19 -24.12 -16.92
N ASP A 62 -9.52 -23.11 -16.33
CA ASP A 62 -8.06 -23.04 -16.32
C ASP A 62 -7.52 -22.32 -15.07
N ILE A 63 -7.72 -22.93 -13.89
CA ILE A 63 -7.05 -22.47 -12.68
C ILE A 63 -5.62 -23.01 -12.68
N MET A 64 -4.66 -22.16 -13.02
CA MET A 64 -3.26 -22.42 -12.65
C MET A 64 -3.18 -22.80 -11.17
N ALA A 65 -2.45 -23.88 -10.85
CA ALA A 65 -2.27 -24.35 -9.48
C ALA A 65 -1.97 -23.17 -8.53
N LYS A 66 -2.61 -23.17 -7.35
CA LYS A 66 -2.55 -22.09 -6.35
C LYS A 66 -1.13 -21.56 -6.14
N GLU A 67 -0.15 -22.45 -6.05
CA GLU A 67 1.27 -22.10 -5.89
C GLU A 67 1.84 -21.25 -7.04
N SER A 68 1.43 -21.52 -8.28
CA SER A 68 1.84 -20.74 -9.45
C SER A 68 1.28 -19.33 -9.38
N LEU A 69 0.01 -19.20 -8.98
CA LEU A 69 -0.66 -17.92 -8.81
C LEU A 69 0.01 -17.10 -7.69
N ASP A 70 0.30 -17.73 -6.56
CA ASP A 70 0.98 -17.09 -5.42
C ASP A 70 2.41 -16.66 -5.78
N LYS A 71 3.15 -17.49 -6.52
CA LYS A 71 4.47 -17.12 -7.07
C LYS A 71 4.37 -15.91 -8.01
N LYS A 72 3.36 -15.85 -8.88
CA LYS A 72 3.12 -14.71 -9.79
C LYS A 72 2.79 -13.43 -9.01
N LYS A 73 1.93 -13.51 -7.99
CA LYS A 73 1.63 -12.39 -7.09
C LYS A 73 2.91 -11.87 -6.42
N LEU A 74 3.70 -12.77 -5.82
CA LEU A 74 4.96 -12.39 -5.16
C LEU A 74 5.94 -11.71 -6.12
N LYS A 75 6.07 -12.22 -7.36
CA LYS A 75 6.91 -11.58 -8.39
C LYS A 75 6.45 -10.15 -8.69
N LYS A 76 5.14 -9.91 -8.84
CA LYS A 76 4.59 -8.57 -9.06
C LYS A 76 4.88 -7.63 -7.89
N TYR A 77 4.75 -8.09 -6.64
CA TYR A 77 5.08 -7.27 -5.47
C TYR A 77 6.58 -6.93 -5.41
N LYS A 78 7.46 -7.89 -5.70
CA LYS A 78 8.91 -7.64 -5.76
C LYS A 78 9.25 -6.62 -6.84
N LEU A 79 8.61 -6.73 -8.01
CA LEU A 79 8.81 -5.78 -9.11
C LEU A 79 8.38 -4.36 -8.70
N LEU A 80 7.20 -4.22 -8.09
CA LEU A 80 6.71 -2.93 -7.60
C LEU A 80 7.67 -2.32 -6.58
N LYS A 81 8.17 -3.13 -5.63
CA LYS A 81 9.14 -2.67 -4.65
C LYS A 81 10.41 -2.15 -5.32
N ASN A 82 10.94 -2.89 -6.30
CA ASN A 82 12.12 -2.46 -7.05
C ASN A 82 11.88 -1.14 -7.81
N TYR A 83 10.68 -0.94 -8.35
CA TYR A 83 10.32 0.33 -9.00
C TYR A 83 10.29 1.49 -8.02
N ILE A 84 9.70 1.31 -6.83
CA ILE A 84 9.69 2.34 -5.78
C ILE A 84 11.11 2.67 -5.32
N ASP A 85 11.96 1.66 -5.12
CA ASP A 85 13.33 1.87 -4.68
C ASP A 85 14.15 2.60 -5.77
N ARG A 86 13.96 2.23 -7.04
CA ARG A 86 14.58 2.92 -8.18
C ARG A 86 14.09 4.36 -8.34
N GLU A 87 12.79 4.59 -8.17
CA GLU A 87 12.21 5.93 -8.22
C GLU A 87 12.83 6.85 -7.17
N LYS A 88 13.00 6.37 -5.93
CA LYS A 88 13.68 7.12 -4.86
C LYS A 88 15.11 7.50 -5.23
N GLN A 89 15.89 6.54 -5.71
CA GLN A 89 17.28 6.78 -6.14
C GLN A 89 17.37 7.79 -7.28
N LEU A 90 16.48 7.67 -8.28
CA LEU A 90 16.44 8.61 -9.40
C LEU A 90 16.03 10.01 -8.95
N ASN A 91 15.06 10.12 -8.03
CA ASN A 91 14.63 11.40 -7.49
C ASN A 91 15.77 12.10 -6.74
N GLU A 92 16.56 11.37 -5.95
CA GLU A 92 17.77 11.91 -5.31
C GLU A 92 18.76 12.47 -6.35
N VAL A 93 19.05 11.71 -7.41
CA VAL A 93 19.95 12.17 -8.48
C VAL A 93 19.40 13.40 -9.18
N VAL A 94 18.12 13.40 -9.55
CA VAL A 94 17.47 14.56 -10.19
C VAL A 94 17.56 15.80 -9.31
N GLN A 95 17.28 15.69 -8.01
CA GLN A 95 17.42 16.80 -7.07
C GLN A 95 18.85 17.33 -7.01
N THR A 96 19.86 16.46 -7.02
CA THR A 96 21.27 16.90 -7.04
C THR A 96 21.63 17.63 -8.35
N LEU A 97 21.14 17.15 -9.50
CA LEU A 97 21.37 17.78 -10.79
C LEU A 97 20.65 19.13 -10.89
N GLU A 98 19.42 19.24 -10.40
CA GLU A 98 18.69 20.50 -10.34
C GLU A 98 19.38 21.52 -9.43
N GLN A 99 19.89 21.09 -8.27
CA GLN A 99 20.68 21.94 -7.39
C GLN A 99 21.97 22.42 -8.06
N GLN A 100 22.67 21.56 -8.79
CA GLN A 100 23.85 21.94 -9.57
C GLN A 100 23.49 22.92 -10.68
N LYS A 101 22.43 22.63 -11.46
CA LYS A 101 21.94 23.48 -12.54
C LYS A 101 21.54 24.86 -12.04
N GLU A 102 20.77 24.94 -10.95
CA GLU A 102 20.42 26.22 -10.31
C GLU A 102 21.70 26.90 -9.82
N GLY A 103 22.58 26.16 -9.15
CA GLY A 103 23.89 26.63 -8.71
C GLY A 103 24.81 27.15 -9.82
N MET A 104 24.60 26.79 -11.09
CA MET A 104 25.35 27.33 -12.24
C MET A 104 24.71 28.59 -12.84
N LYS A 105 23.45 28.92 -12.51
CA LYS A 105 22.79 30.12 -13.05
C LYS A 105 23.47 31.40 -12.54
N ASN A 106 23.25 32.47 -13.29
CA ASN A 106 23.75 33.81 -12.97
C ASN A 106 22.91 34.47 -11.86
N GLY A 107 23.57 35.30 -11.04
CA GLY A 107 22.96 36.07 -9.96
C GLY A 107 23.75 35.99 -8.65
N ALA A 108 23.48 36.91 -7.73
CA ALA A 108 24.17 36.97 -6.44
C ALA A 108 23.72 35.83 -5.52
N LYS A 109 24.64 34.91 -5.21
CA LYS A 109 24.43 33.75 -4.34
C LYS A 109 25.53 33.60 -3.31
N LYS A 110 25.19 33.05 -2.15
CA LYS A 110 26.14 32.68 -1.08
C LYS A 110 26.10 31.17 -0.88
N LYS A 111 27.27 30.52 -0.92
CA LYS A 111 27.44 29.12 -0.55
C LYS A 111 27.46 29.00 0.98
N ILE A 112 26.58 28.16 1.54
CA ILE A 112 26.46 27.90 2.97
C ILE A 112 26.71 26.41 3.18
N LYS A 113 27.51 26.05 4.18
CA LYS A 113 27.64 24.67 4.64
C LYS A 113 26.76 24.52 5.88
N THR A 114 25.88 23.53 5.88
CA THR A 114 25.09 23.13 7.05
C THR A 114 25.98 22.30 7.99
N ASP A 115 25.60 22.21 9.27
CA ASP A 115 26.30 21.42 10.29
C ASP A 115 26.44 19.94 9.88
N ASP A 116 25.46 19.42 9.12
CA ASP A 116 25.49 18.08 8.51
C ASP A 116 26.47 17.93 7.33
N GLY A 117 27.29 18.94 7.03
CA GLY A 117 28.24 18.96 5.92
C GLY A 117 27.62 19.19 4.54
N LYS A 118 26.29 19.26 4.42
CA LYS A 118 25.58 19.55 3.16
C LYS A 118 25.81 21.00 2.71
N THR A 119 26.01 21.19 1.41
CA THR A 119 26.18 22.52 0.80
C THR A 119 24.84 23.02 0.27
N ILE A 120 24.42 24.22 0.70
CA ILE A 120 23.22 24.90 0.23
C ILE A 120 23.61 26.25 -0.37
N PHE A 121 22.99 26.63 -1.48
CA PHE A 121 23.15 27.97 -2.07
C PHE A 121 21.97 28.86 -1.70
N LYS A 122 22.24 30.00 -1.06
CA LYS A 122 21.24 31.02 -0.74
C LYS A 122 21.36 32.19 -1.71
N TRP A 123 20.31 32.43 -2.48
CA TRP A 123 20.22 33.57 -3.39
C TRP A 123 19.86 34.86 -2.66
N LYS A 124 20.37 36.00 -3.15
CA LYS A 124 19.92 37.32 -2.72
C LYS A 124 18.43 37.48 -3.08
N LYS A 125 17.66 38.13 -2.20
CA LYS A 125 16.25 38.45 -2.48
C LYS A 125 16.18 39.54 -3.56
N GLU A 126 16.09 39.14 -4.81
CA GLU A 126 16.00 40.04 -5.96
C GLU A 126 14.99 39.48 -6.98
N ARG A 127 14.10 40.35 -7.49
CA ARG A 127 13.09 39.94 -8.48
C ARG A 127 13.78 39.75 -9.84
N LYS A 128 13.58 38.61 -10.49
CA LYS A 128 13.91 38.47 -11.92
C LYS A 128 13.11 39.52 -12.69
N ARG A 129 13.78 40.42 -13.39
CA ARG A 129 13.12 41.49 -14.15
C ARG A 129 12.24 40.90 -15.23
#